data_AF-A0A9D7E640-F1
#
_entry.id   AF-A0A9D7E640-F1
#
_cell.length_a   1.000
_cell.length_b   1.000
_cell.length_c   1.000
_cell.angle_alpha   90.00
_cell.angle_beta   90.00
_cell.angle_gamma   90.00
#
_symmetry.space_group_name_H-M   'P 1'
#
loop_
_entity.id
_entity.type
_entity.pdbx_description
1 polymer ?
#
loop_
_entity_poly.entity_id
_entity_poly.type
_entity_poly.pdbx_seq_one_letter_code
_entity_poly.pdbx_strand_id
1 'polypeptide(L)' 'MPTRFEDLQLDTRHDAERAACRFLLQNRYVSLDEACEDLDLTLAELWSRILREAGLPDCDPPAFAPFA' A
#
# COMPACT_ATOMS: atom_id res chain seq x y z
N MET A 1 -11.82 8.78 9.38
CA MET A 1 -11.24 7.45 9.66
C MET A 1 -11.10 6.78 8.31
N PRO A 2 -9.87 6.51 7.83
CA PRO A 2 -9.68 5.75 6.60
C PRO A 2 -10.42 4.40 6.72
N THR A 3 -10.90 3.89 5.59
CA THR A 3 -11.54 2.57 5.51
C THR A 3 -10.45 1.50 5.65
N ARG A 4 -10.73 0.37 6.31
CA ARG A 4 -9.72 -0.70 6.43
C ARG A 4 -9.52 -1.36 5.06
N PHE A 5 -8.31 -1.82 4.77
CA PHE A 5 -8.03 -2.55 3.53
C PHE A 5 -8.99 -3.74 3.33
N GLU A 6 -9.31 -4.46 4.41
CA GLU A 6 -10.14 -5.66 4.38
C GLU A 6 -11.62 -5.37 4.05
N ASP A 7 -12.06 -4.13 4.31
CA ASP A 7 -13.43 -3.67 4.04
C ASP A 7 -13.63 -3.28 2.56
N LEU A 8 -12.54 -3.14 1.79
CA LEU A 8 -12.62 -2.83 0.36
C LEU A 8 -13.24 -3.99 -0.43
N GLN A 9 -13.86 -3.67 -1.56
CA GLN A 9 -14.27 -4.71 -2.52
C GLN A 9 -13.06 -5.49 -3.01
N LEU A 10 -13.25 -6.78 -3.31
CA LEU A 10 -12.16 -7.69 -3.69
C LEU A 10 -11.36 -7.17 -4.89
N ASP A 11 -12.04 -6.64 -5.90
CA ASP A 11 -11.38 -6.05 -7.07
C ASP A 11 -10.52 -4.83 -6.70
N THR A 12 -11.02 -3.98 -5.81
CA THR A 12 -10.28 -2.80 -5.31
C THR A 12 -9.05 -3.22 -4.49
N ARG A 13 -9.13 -4.31 -3.72
CA ARG A 13 -7.98 -4.88 -3.00
C ARG A 13 -6.91 -5.36 -3.97
N HIS A 14 -7.29 -6.12 -4.99
CA HIS A 14 -6.36 -6.58 -6.02
C HIS A 14 -5.70 -5.41 -6.77
N ASP A 15 -6.46 -4.34 -7.05
CA ASP A 15 -5.91 -3.16 -7.71
C ASP A 15 -4.94 -2.40 -6.79
N ALA A 16 -5.22 -2.31 -5.50
CA ALA A 16 -4.30 -1.75 -4.51
C ALA A 16 -3.01 -2.57 -4.37
N GLU A 17 -3.10 -3.91 -4.31
CA GLU A 17 -1.92 -4.80 -4.30
C GLU A 17 -1.10 -4.63 -5.58
N ARG A 18 -1.74 -4.58 -6.76
CA ARG A 18 -1.05 -4.32 -8.03
C ARG A 18 -0.40 -2.94 -8.05
N ALA A 19 -1.04 -1.92 -7.50
CA ALA A 19 -0.47 -0.58 -7.40
C ALA A 19 0.80 -0.59 -6.56
N ALA A 20 0.78 -1.26 -5.40
CA ALA A 20 1.95 -1.44 -4.55
C ALA A 20 3.07 -2.21 -5.28
N CYS A 21 2.77 -3.35 -5.93
CA CYS A 21 3.77 -4.08 -6.71
C CYS A 21 4.38 -3.24 -7.84
N ARG A 22 3.56 -2.45 -8.56
CA ARG A 22 4.05 -1.56 -9.62
C ARG A 22 4.95 -0.48 -9.06
N PHE A 23 4.58 0.12 -7.92
CA PHE A 23 5.37 1.13 -7.24
C PHE A 23 6.76 0.59 -6.87
N LEU A 24 6.81 -0.62 -6.28
CA LEU A 24 8.07 -1.29 -5.93
C LEU A 24 8.94 -1.52 -7.17
N LEU A 25 8.37 -2.07 -8.24
CA LEU A 25 9.10 -2.35 -9.48
C LEU A 25 9.64 -1.07 -10.17
N GLN A 26 8.85 0.00 -10.19
CA GLN A 26 9.23 1.27 -10.82
C GLN A 26 10.35 1.98 -10.08
N ASN A 27 10.34 1.92 -8.75
CA ASN A 27 11.35 2.55 -7.90
C ASN A 27 12.50 1.61 -7.51
N ARG A 28 12.45 0.35 -7.99
CA ARG A 28 13.46 -0.70 -7.73
C ARG A 28 13.58 -1.10 -6.26
N TYR A 29 12.51 -0.98 -5.50
CA TYR A 29 12.43 -1.49 -4.13
C TYR A 29 12.05 -2.97 -4.11
N VAL A 30 12.59 -3.71 -3.14
CA VAL A 30 12.29 -5.11 -2.85
C VAL A 30 11.07 -5.24 -1.94
N SER A 31 10.88 -4.31 -1.01
CA SER A 31 9.77 -4.32 -0.04
C SER A 31 9.20 -2.93 0.23
N LEU A 32 8.00 -2.89 0.82
CA LEU A 32 7.42 -1.63 1.30
C LEU A 32 8.21 -1.05 2.48
N ASP A 33 8.81 -1.89 3.32
CA ASP A 33 9.71 -1.42 4.40
C ASP A 33 10.94 -0.69 3.83
N GLU A 34 11.60 -1.26 2.82
CA GLU A 34 12.73 -0.58 2.15
C GLU A 34 12.31 0.76 1.56
N ALA A 35 11.13 0.81 0.92
CA ALA A 35 10.57 2.05 0.40
C ALA A 35 10.23 3.06 1.51
N CYS A 36 9.77 2.61 2.67
CA CYS A 36 9.53 3.48 3.83
C CYS A 36 10.83 4.10 4.34
N GLU A 37 11.88 3.29 4.48
CA GLU A 37 13.19 3.73 4.94
C GLU A 37 13.85 4.72 3.97
N ASP A 38 13.86 4.42 2.66
CA ASP A 38 14.50 5.29 1.66
C ASP A 38 13.77 6.63 1.50
N LEU A 39 12.44 6.62 1.61
CA LEU A 39 11.61 7.82 1.44
C LEU A 39 11.34 8.58 2.75
N ASP A 40 11.81 8.09 3.89
CA ASP A 40 11.53 8.61 5.22
C ASP A 40 10.01 8.79 5.47
N LEU A 41 9.24 7.74 5.12
CA LEU A 41 7.78 7.71 5.25
C LEU A 41 7.34 6.58 6.17
N THR A 42 6.26 6.79 6.91
CA THR A 42 5.56 5.68 7.57
C THR A 42 4.85 4.80 6.53
N LEU A 43 4.59 3.54 6.88
CA LEU A 43 3.84 2.62 6.00
C LEU A 43 2.48 3.19 5.59
N ALA A 44 1.78 3.87 6.51
CA ALA A 44 0.49 4.50 6.22
C ALA A 44 0.63 5.63 5.18
N GLU A 45 1.64 6.49 5.32
CA GLU A 45 1.88 7.58 4.37
C GLU A 45 2.30 7.07 2.99
N LEU A 46 3.18 6.07 2.96
CA LEU A 46 3.60 5.41 1.72
C LEU A 46 2.39 4.78 1.02
N TRP A 47 1.56 4.06 1.78
CA TRP A 47 0.38 3.39 1.25
C TRP A 47 -0.65 4.38 0.69
N SER A 48 -1.02 5.41 1.45
CA SER A 48 -1.91 6.47 0.96
C SER A 48 -1.36 7.16 -0.28
N ARG A 49 -0.03 7.33 -0.37
CA ARG A 49 0.62 7.86 -1.56
C ARG A 49 0.45 6.94 -2.78
N ILE A 50 0.72 5.65 -2.63
CA ILE A 50 0.56 4.63 -3.68
C ILE A 50 -0.89 4.61 -4.19
N LEU A 51 -1.87 4.58 -3.29
CA LEU A 51 -3.28 4.56 -3.65
C LEU A 51 -3.70 5.82 -4.40
N ARG A 52 -3.27 6.99 -3.91
CA ARG A 52 -3.55 8.28 -4.56
C ARG A 52 -2.93 8.34 -5.96
N GLU A 53 -1.70 7.88 -6.13
CA GLU A 53 -1.04 7.82 -7.44
C GLU A 53 -1.75 6.84 -8.41
N ALA A 54 -2.37 5.79 -7.87
CA ALA A 54 -3.17 4.82 -8.64
C ALA A 54 -4.63 5.26 -8.88
N GLY A 55 -5.08 6.37 -8.29
CA GLY A 55 -6.48 6.82 -8.36
C GLY A 55 -7.46 5.96 -7.55
N LEU A 56 -6.95 5.22 -6.57
CA LEU A 56 -7.71 4.34 -5.69
C LEU A 56 -8.20 5.09 -4.43
N PRO A 57 -9.31 4.64 -3.81
CA PRO A 57 -9.76 5.22 -2.55
C PRO A 57 -8.72 4.99 -1.46
N ASP A 58 -8.53 6.01 -0.61
CA ASP A 58 -7.62 5.93 0.52
C ASP A 58 -8.12 4.91 1.56
N CYS A 59 -7.22 4.09 2.06
CA CYS A 59 -7.51 3.06 3.05
C CYS A 59 -6.29 2.80 3.93
N ASP A 60 -6.49 2.16 5.08
CA ASP A 60 -5.37 1.66 5.88
C ASP A 60 -4.57 0.63 5.08
N PRO A 61 -3.24 0.52 5.27
CA PRO A 61 -2.45 -0.56 4.68
C PRO A 61 -3.00 -1.92 5.13
N PRO A 62 -2.85 -2.98 4.28
CA PRO A 62 -3.23 -4.32 4.67
C PRO A 62 -2.56 -4.68 6.00
N ALA A 63 -3.33 -5.20 6.94
CA ALA A 63 -2.73 -5.72 8.15
C ALA A 63 -1.85 -6.92 7.77
N PHE A 64 -0.53 -6.73 7.76
CA PHE A 64 0.41 -7.85 7.86
C PHE A 64 0.23 -8.41 9.27
N ALA A 65 -0.79 -9.27 9.45
CA ALA A 65 -0.91 -10.02 10.68
C ALA A 65 0.39 -10.82 10.83
N PRO A 66 1.20 -10.59 11.88
CA PRO A 66 2.27 -11.54 12.19
C PRO A 66 1.58 -12.88 12.38
N PHE A 67 2.01 -13.90 11.64
CA PHE A 67 1.41 -15.23 11.57
C PHE A 67 0.86 -15.63 12.95
N ALA A 68 -0.48 -15.69 13.05
CA ALA A 68 -1.20 -16.11 14.25
C ALA A 68 -1.11 -17.62 14.44
#